data_AF-A0A433QBA5-F1
#
_entry.id   AF-A0A433QBA5-F1
#
_cell.length_a   1.000
_cell.length_b   1.000
_cell.length_c   1.000
_cell.angle_alpha   90.00
_cell.angle_beta   90.00
_cell.angle_gamma   90.00
#
_symmetry.space_group_name_H-M   'P 1'
#
loop_
_entity.id
_entity.type
_entity.pdbx_description
1 polymer ?
#
loop_
_entity_poly.entity_id
_entity_poly.type
_entity_poly.pdbx_seq_one_letter_code
_entity_poly.pdbx_strand_id
1 'polypeptide(L)'
;EVNSSFFYSTSEQREKLVESERKHVDDKVRKIVEFKKHVCSAEGAPRNFVLINQKGIDPLSLDLLQKNGIFALRRAKRRNMERLQLVCGGVAQNSVDDLNSDVLGYAGLVYEHTLGEEKYTFVEEVKDPKSVTLLIKGPNAHSIAQINDAVRDGLRAVKNTIEDGSVVAGAGAFQVAASQHLTKFKAQVKGRAKMGVAAFAEALLIIPKVLAQNGGFDAQDVIVALQEEHAEGHTVGIDLQTGETLDPVTDGTWDNYRVHRHMLHSCSRMRLGNNDIPRLTRYETTPIAHANNLAHPQCPSKTRSAVIASNLLLVDEMMRAGRSSLKGAETVGN
;
A
#
# COMPACT_ATOMS: atom_id res chain seq x y z
N GLU A 1 -11.16 23.43 -11.30
CA GLU A 1 -10.60 24.73 -10.94
C GLU A 1 -11.20 25.77 -11.85
N VAL A 2 -11.94 26.74 -11.30
CA VAL A 2 -12.38 27.90 -12.07
C VAL A 2 -11.24 28.89 -11.98
N ASN A 3 -10.45 29.01 -13.05
CA ASN A 3 -9.49 30.11 -13.20
C ASN A 3 -10.30 31.40 -13.44
N SER A 4 -10.85 31.98 -12.37
CA SER A 4 -11.45 33.31 -12.42
C SER A 4 -10.33 34.33 -12.48
N SER A 5 -9.94 34.71 -13.69
CA SER A 5 -9.04 35.84 -13.90
C SER A 5 -9.81 37.14 -13.74
N PHE A 6 -9.60 37.80 -12.61
CA PHE A 6 -10.17 39.12 -12.36
C PHE A 6 -9.34 40.17 -13.10
N PHE A 7 -9.94 40.80 -14.10
CA PHE A 7 -9.40 41.98 -14.76
C PHE A 7 -9.83 43.23 -13.97
N TYR A 8 -8.89 44.13 -13.69
CA TYR A 8 -9.16 45.39 -12.99
C TYR A 8 -8.59 46.56 -13.79
N SER A 9 -9.33 47.67 -13.85
CA SER A 9 -8.93 48.87 -14.59
C SER A 9 -8.28 49.95 -13.71
N THR A 10 -8.54 49.93 -12.40
CA THR A 10 -8.02 50.95 -11.46
C THR A 10 -7.38 50.32 -10.22
N SER A 11 -6.41 51.00 -9.63
CA SER A 11 -5.71 50.54 -8.43
C SER A 11 -6.64 50.36 -7.22
N GLU A 12 -7.63 51.26 -7.05
CA GLU A 12 -8.62 51.15 -5.97
C GLU A 12 -9.53 49.92 -6.10
N GLN A 13 -9.88 49.53 -7.33
CA GLN A 13 -10.65 48.30 -7.56
C GLN A 13 -9.84 47.07 -7.18
N ARG A 14 -8.54 47.07 -7.47
CA ARG A 14 -7.62 45.99 -7.08
C ARG A 14 -7.55 45.83 -5.56
N GLU A 15 -7.42 46.92 -4.82
CA GLU A 15 -7.35 46.88 -3.36
C GLU A 15 -8.65 46.36 -2.74
N LYS A 16 -9.80 46.85 -3.21
CA LYS A 16 -11.13 46.36 -2.77
C LYS A 16 -11.34 44.87 -3.04
N LEU A 17 -10.86 44.36 -4.18
CA LEU A 17 -10.93 42.93 -4.51
C LEU A 17 -10.00 42.08 -3.64
N VAL A 18 -8.79 42.57 -3.35
CA VAL A 18 -7.88 41.87 -2.44
C VAL A 18 -8.45 41.83 -1.02
N GLU A 19 -9.07 42.91 -0.56
CA GLU A 19 -9.76 42.94 0.74
C GLU A 19 -10.97 42.00 0.77
N SER A 20 -11.77 41.93 -0.29
CA SER A 20 -12.93 41.01 -0.34
C SER A 20 -12.50 39.55 -0.37
N GLU A 21 -11.44 39.20 -1.13
CA GLU A 21 -10.86 37.86 -1.12
C GLU A 21 -10.33 37.49 0.27
N ARG A 22 -9.66 38.41 0.96
CA ARG A 22 -9.17 38.18 2.33
C ARG A 22 -10.31 37.97 3.31
N LYS A 23 -11.34 38.83 3.28
CA LYS A 23 -12.55 38.67 4.11
C LYS A 23 -13.17 37.29 3.91
N HIS A 24 -13.27 36.83 2.66
CA HIS A 24 -13.81 35.51 2.35
C HIS A 24 -12.98 34.36 2.94
N VAL A 25 -11.65 34.45 2.90
CA VAL A 25 -10.75 33.45 3.52
C VAL A 25 -10.84 33.51 5.05
N ASP A 26 -10.83 34.71 5.63
CA ASP A 26 -10.92 34.92 7.08
C ASP A 26 -12.24 34.39 7.66
N ASP A 27 -13.35 34.55 6.93
CA ASP A 27 -14.66 34.04 7.33
C ASP A 27 -14.68 32.49 7.34
N LYS A 28 -14.00 31.84 6.40
CA LYS A 28 -13.82 30.37 6.41
C LYS A 28 -13.00 29.91 7.61
N VAL A 29 -11.88 30.57 7.88
CA VAL A 29 -11.04 30.25 9.05
C VAL A 29 -11.83 30.47 10.34
N ARG A 30 -12.64 31.53 10.42
CA ARG A 30 -13.49 31.81 11.57
C ARG A 30 -14.50 30.68 11.81
N LYS A 31 -15.15 30.18 10.76
CA LYS A 31 -16.04 29.00 10.85
C LYS A 31 -15.32 27.76 11.38
N ILE A 32 -14.10 27.48 10.93
CA ILE A 32 -13.29 26.36 11.47
C ILE A 32 -12.99 26.57 12.96
N VAL A 33 -12.65 27.79 13.36
CA VAL A 33 -12.38 28.14 14.77
C VAL A 33 -13.64 28.02 15.63
N GLU A 34 -14.79 28.46 15.13
CA GLU A 34 -16.10 28.32 15.78
C GLU A 34 -16.48 26.84 15.93
N PHE A 35 -16.30 26.06 14.87
CA PHE A 35 -16.52 24.62 14.88
C PHE A 35 -15.60 23.91 15.89
N LYS A 36 -14.32 24.28 15.93
CA LYS A 36 -13.37 23.79 16.94
C LYS A 36 -13.86 24.10 18.36
N LYS A 37 -14.33 25.33 18.61
CA LYS A 37 -14.88 25.71 19.91
C LYS A 37 -16.12 24.89 20.27
N HIS A 38 -17.03 24.67 19.32
CA HIS A 38 -18.22 23.86 19.55
C HIS A 38 -17.86 22.42 19.94
N VAL A 39 -16.97 21.79 19.18
CA VAL A 39 -16.56 20.39 19.40
C VAL A 39 -15.69 20.24 20.66
N CYS A 40 -14.84 21.21 20.98
CA CYS A 40 -13.96 21.16 22.15
C CYS A 40 -14.64 21.64 23.46
N SER A 41 -15.77 22.34 23.40
CA SER A 41 -16.51 22.78 24.61
C SER A 41 -17.28 21.64 25.26
N ALA A 42 -17.58 20.57 24.51
CA ALA A 42 -18.17 19.35 25.04
C ALA A 42 -17.05 18.41 25.53
N GLU A 43 -16.96 18.24 26.86
CA GLU A 43 -16.21 17.20 27.59
C GLU A 43 -14.68 17.35 27.71
N GLY A 44 -14.24 17.95 28.81
CA GLY A 44 -13.32 17.34 29.81
C GLY A 44 -11.89 16.92 29.44
N ALA A 45 -11.45 16.96 28.19
CA ALA A 45 -10.07 16.72 27.80
C ALA A 45 -9.61 17.77 26.77
N PRO A 46 -8.34 18.23 26.83
CA PRO A 46 -7.80 19.19 25.87
C PRO A 46 -7.60 18.56 24.48
N ARG A 47 -8.70 18.25 23.77
CA ARG A 47 -8.64 17.60 22.46
C ARG A 47 -7.92 18.54 21.48
N ASN A 48 -6.70 18.17 21.11
CA ASN A 48 -5.95 18.84 20.07
C ASN A 48 -6.76 18.76 18.77
N PHE A 49 -6.76 19.83 17.97
CA PHE A 49 -7.51 19.84 16.71
C PHE A 49 -6.52 19.90 15.57
N VAL A 50 -6.57 18.89 14.71
CA VAL A 50 -5.68 18.76 13.57
C VAL A 50 -6.49 19.01 12.30
N LEU A 51 -6.08 20.01 11.54
CA LEU A 51 -6.66 20.31 10.24
C LEU A 51 -5.71 19.79 9.16
N ILE A 52 -6.20 18.93 8.26
CA ILE A 52 -5.44 18.49 7.10
C ILE A 52 -6.17 18.95 5.85
N ASN A 53 -5.58 19.94 5.17
CA ASN A 53 -6.13 20.50 3.95
C ASN A 53 -5.40 19.95 2.72
N GLN A 54 -6.17 19.49 1.73
CA GLN A 54 -5.64 19.09 0.42
C GLN A 54 -5.05 20.29 -0.34
N LYS A 55 -5.67 21.47 -0.22
CA LYS A 55 -5.20 22.67 -0.92
C LYS A 55 -4.31 23.53 -0.02
N GLY A 56 -3.88 24.66 -0.56
CA GLY A 56 -3.03 25.60 0.16
C GLY A 56 -3.77 26.35 1.27
N ILE A 57 -3.04 26.65 2.34
CA ILE A 57 -3.42 27.59 3.39
C ILE A 57 -2.44 28.77 3.32
N ASP A 58 -2.94 30.01 3.37
CA ASP A 58 -2.14 31.22 3.42
C ASP A 58 -1.47 31.42 4.77
N PRO A 59 -0.32 32.13 4.82
CA PRO A 59 0.41 32.33 6.08
C PRO A 59 -0.40 33.05 7.17
N LEU A 60 -1.24 34.02 6.81
CA LEU A 60 -2.03 34.78 7.80
C LEU A 60 -3.10 33.87 8.45
N SER A 61 -3.77 33.05 7.66
CA SER A 61 -4.69 32.03 8.17
C SER A 61 -3.98 30.98 9.03
N LEU A 62 -2.74 30.58 8.69
CA LEU A 62 -1.95 29.68 9.54
C LEU A 62 -1.69 30.30 10.92
N ASP A 63 -1.34 31.58 10.97
CA ASP A 63 -1.14 32.29 12.25
C ASP A 63 -2.44 32.37 13.06
N LEU A 64 -3.59 32.60 12.40
CA LEU A 64 -4.91 32.59 13.04
C LEU A 64 -5.27 31.20 13.59
N LEU A 65 -5.04 30.13 12.83
CA LEU A 65 -5.28 28.76 13.27
C LEU A 65 -4.36 28.37 14.42
N GLN A 66 -3.07 28.74 14.36
CA GLN A 66 -2.09 28.47 15.41
C GLN A 66 -2.43 29.21 16.72
N LYS A 67 -2.84 30.48 16.64
CA LYS A 67 -3.31 31.26 17.81
C LYS A 67 -4.50 30.60 18.51
N ASN A 68 -5.34 29.91 17.74
CA ASN A 68 -6.46 29.13 18.27
C ASN A 68 -6.08 27.68 18.63
N GLY A 69 -4.79 27.31 18.61
CA GLY A 69 -4.31 25.96 18.96
C GLY A 69 -4.78 24.86 18.00
N ILE A 70 -4.89 25.18 16.71
CA ILE A 70 -5.18 24.21 15.64
C ILE A 70 -3.89 23.87 14.92
N PHE A 71 -3.55 22.58 14.85
CA PHE A 71 -2.40 22.10 14.08
C PHE A 71 -2.82 21.91 12.61
N ALA A 72 -2.42 22.85 11.74
CA ALA A 72 -2.86 22.91 10.36
C ALA A 72 -1.79 22.42 9.38
N LEU A 73 -2.10 21.36 8.63
CA LEU A 73 -1.34 20.89 7.48
C LEU A 73 -1.93 21.44 6.19
N ARG A 74 -1.06 21.97 5.34
CA ARG A 74 -1.39 22.50 4.01
C ARG A 74 -0.89 21.56 2.92
N ARG A 75 -1.58 21.53 1.78
CA ARG A 75 -1.17 20.81 0.56
C ARG A 75 -0.98 19.31 0.75
N ALA A 76 -1.91 18.66 1.45
CA ALA A 76 -1.93 17.21 1.53
C ALA A 76 -2.17 16.59 0.14
N LYS A 77 -1.46 15.49 -0.17
CA LYS A 77 -1.72 14.74 -1.42
C LYS A 77 -3.11 14.12 -1.37
N ARG A 78 -3.87 14.18 -2.47
CA ARG A 78 -5.20 13.55 -2.59
C ARG A 78 -5.23 12.07 -2.15
N ARG A 79 -4.22 11.29 -2.54
CA ARG A 79 -4.07 9.88 -2.12
C ARG A 79 -3.97 9.71 -0.60
N ASN A 80 -3.40 10.69 0.11
CA ASN A 80 -3.31 10.65 1.57
C ASN A 80 -4.65 11.00 2.21
N MET A 81 -5.48 11.85 1.59
CA MET A 81 -6.83 12.14 2.09
C MET A 81 -7.69 10.89 2.11
N GLU A 82 -7.69 10.12 1.02
CA GLU A 82 -8.40 8.83 0.92
C GLU A 82 -7.92 7.84 1.99
N ARG A 83 -6.60 7.79 2.23
CA ARG A 83 -6.03 6.95 3.29
C ARG A 83 -6.39 7.43 4.69
N LEU A 84 -6.41 8.74 4.95
CA LEU A 84 -6.75 9.30 6.25
C LEU A 84 -8.20 9.03 6.63
N GLN A 85 -9.11 9.01 5.65
CA GLN A 85 -10.49 8.57 5.88
C GLN A 85 -10.54 7.11 6.36
N LEU A 86 -9.76 6.22 5.72
CA LEU A 86 -9.67 4.80 6.09
C LEU A 86 -8.94 4.56 7.42
N VAL A 87 -8.01 5.44 7.80
CA VAL A 87 -7.29 5.37 9.07
C VAL A 87 -8.17 5.91 10.19
N CYS A 88 -8.55 7.19 10.11
CA CYS A 88 -9.15 7.94 11.22
C CYS A 88 -10.68 7.82 11.28
N GLY A 89 -11.32 7.31 10.23
CA GLY A 89 -12.79 7.19 10.11
C GLY A 89 -13.51 8.49 9.75
N GLY A 90 -12.78 9.60 9.54
CA GLY A 90 -13.37 10.89 9.18
C GLY A 90 -13.78 10.95 7.70
N VAL A 91 -14.68 11.89 7.37
CA VAL A 91 -15.12 12.16 5.99
C VAL A 91 -14.42 13.42 5.50
N ALA A 92 -13.90 13.41 4.27
CA ALA A 92 -13.32 14.63 3.69
C ALA A 92 -14.44 15.57 3.24
N GLN A 93 -14.38 16.80 3.73
CA GLN A 93 -15.34 17.84 3.42
C GLN A 93 -14.81 18.80 2.36
N ASN A 94 -15.66 19.10 1.37
CA ASN A 94 -15.32 20.02 0.29
C ASN A 94 -15.63 21.48 0.63
N SER A 95 -16.56 21.72 1.56
CA SER A 95 -16.95 23.06 2.02
C SER A 95 -16.77 23.14 3.54
N VAL A 96 -16.47 24.33 4.03
CA VAL A 96 -16.35 24.65 5.46
C VAL A 96 -17.71 25.02 6.07
N ASP A 97 -18.74 25.20 5.24
CA ASP A 97 -20.07 25.62 5.69
C ASP A 97 -20.87 24.49 6.34
N ASP A 98 -20.69 23.25 5.86
CA ASP A 98 -21.46 22.08 6.29
C ASP A 98 -20.63 21.16 7.20
N LEU A 99 -20.02 21.72 8.24
CA LEU A 99 -19.22 20.94 9.20
C LEU A 99 -20.06 20.41 10.36
N ASN A 100 -20.19 19.08 10.43
CA ASN A 100 -20.84 18.36 11.53
C ASN A 100 -19.82 17.62 12.41
N SER A 101 -20.14 17.39 13.68
CA SER A 101 -19.27 16.62 14.59
C SER A 101 -18.96 15.21 14.09
N ASP A 102 -19.90 14.60 13.35
CA ASP A 102 -19.83 13.21 12.91
C ASP A 102 -18.82 12.99 11.77
N VAL A 103 -18.40 14.07 11.10
CA VAL A 103 -17.45 13.99 9.97
C VAL A 103 -16.00 13.94 10.44
N LEU A 104 -15.75 14.18 11.73
CA LEU A 104 -14.41 14.24 12.30
C LEU A 104 -13.79 12.85 12.44
N GLY A 105 -12.54 12.73 11.99
CA GLY A 105 -11.74 11.56 12.27
C GLY A 105 -11.13 11.60 13.66
N TYR A 106 -10.78 10.44 14.21
CA TYR A 106 -10.10 10.32 15.49
C TYR A 106 -8.69 9.75 15.32
N ALA A 107 -7.71 10.37 15.97
CA ALA A 107 -6.38 9.78 16.17
C ALA A 107 -5.92 9.98 17.62
N GLY A 108 -5.31 8.96 18.23
CA GLY A 108 -4.83 9.03 19.60
C GLY A 108 -3.60 9.92 19.75
N LEU A 109 -2.67 9.86 18.79
CA LEU A 109 -1.45 10.63 18.81
C LEU A 109 -1.14 11.20 17.42
N VAL A 110 -0.95 12.51 17.34
CA VAL A 110 -0.48 13.19 16.14
C VAL A 110 0.73 14.03 16.51
N TYR A 111 1.86 13.76 15.86
CA TYR A 111 3.10 14.50 16.11
C TYR A 111 3.91 14.73 14.84
N GLU A 112 4.70 15.79 14.86
CA GLU A 112 5.65 16.11 13.81
C GLU A 112 7.03 15.58 14.19
N HIS A 113 7.68 14.92 13.26
CA HIS A 113 9.05 14.43 13.40
C HIS A 113 9.86 14.94 12.22
N THR A 114 10.89 15.71 12.54
CA THR A 114 11.84 16.25 11.59
C THR A 114 12.93 15.22 11.30
N LEU A 115 13.02 14.78 10.04
CA LEU A 115 14.07 13.89 9.55
C LEU A 115 14.90 14.64 8.51
N GLY A 116 16.11 15.06 8.88
CA GLY A 116 16.92 15.96 8.06
C GLY A 116 16.26 17.33 7.94
N GLU A 117 16.07 17.79 6.71
CA GLU A 117 15.39 19.07 6.41
C GLU A 117 13.87 18.92 6.25
N GLU A 118 13.38 17.68 6.16
CA GLU A 118 11.96 17.40 5.91
C GLU A 118 11.21 17.11 7.20
N LYS A 119 9.94 17.53 7.22
CA LYS A 119 9.02 17.41 8.33
C LYS A 119 7.96 16.37 8.00
N TYR A 120 7.87 15.32 8.82
CA TYR A 120 6.91 14.24 8.66
C TYR A 120 5.90 14.26 9.80
N THR A 121 4.62 14.31 9.48
CA THR A 121 3.56 14.19 10.50
C THR A 121 3.11 12.74 10.60
N PHE A 122 3.24 12.17 11.79
CA PHE A 122 2.80 10.82 12.12
C PHE A 122 1.44 10.89 12.80
N VAL A 123 0.56 9.98 12.39
CA VAL A 123 -0.78 9.77 12.96
C VAL A 123 -0.81 8.34 13.49
N GLU A 124 -0.79 8.20 14.81
CA GLU A 124 -0.70 6.92 15.52
C GLU A 124 -1.88 6.74 16.50
N GLU A 125 -1.98 5.53 17.08
CA GLU A 125 -2.99 5.17 18.09
C GLU A 125 -4.43 5.38 17.62
N VAL A 126 -4.73 4.85 16.44
CA VAL A 126 -6.06 4.94 15.82
C VAL A 126 -6.85 3.68 16.15
N LYS A 127 -8.17 3.82 16.38
CA LYS A 127 -9.02 2.73 16.91
C LYS A 127 -9.18 1.55 15.94
N ASP A 128 -9.48 1.82 14.67
CA ASP A 128 -9.71 0.80 13.64
C ASP A 128 -9.05 1.22 12.31
N PRO A 129 -7.72 1.06 12.17
CA PRO A 129 -7.02 1.50 10.98
C PRO A 129 -7.17 0.49 9.83
N LYS A 130 -7.91 0.85 8.78
CA LYS A 130 -8.01 0.04 7.53
C LYS A 130 -6.84 0.27 6.57
N SER A 131 -6.01 1.27 6.84
CA SER A 131 -4.81 1.58 6.08
C SER A 131 -3.65 1.76 7.04
N VAL A 132 -2.48 1.24 6.69
CA VAL A 132 -1.26 1.35 7.51
C VAL A 132 -0.13 1.88 6.64
N THR A 133 0.76 2.67 7.24
CA THR A 133 1.94 3.20 6.56
C THR A 133 3.19 2.53 7.10
N LEU A 134 3.98 1.93 6.20
CA LEU A 134 5.30 1.39 6.53
C LEU A 134 6.36 2.44 6.19
N LEU A 135 7.08 2.94 7.19
CA LEU A 135 8.17 3.88 6.99
C LEU A 135 9.48 3.12 6.79
N ILE A 136 10.06 3.21 5.58
CA ILE A 136 11.37 2.65 5.26
C ILE A 136 12.39 3.78 5.32
N LYS A 137 13.43 3.60 6.14
CA LYS A 137 14.59 4.50 6.19
C LYS A 137 15.78 3.77 5.59
N GLY A 138 16.54 4.46 4.74
CA GLY A 138 17.74 3.91 4.13
C GLY A 138 18.76 5.01 3.82
N PRO A 139 20.04 4.66 3.67
CA PRO A 139 21.11 5.64 3.40
C PRO A 139 21.07 6.15 1.95
N ASN A 140 20.69 5.29 1.00
CA ASN A 140 20.72 5.57 -0.43
C ASN A 140 19.34 5.41 -1.05
N ALA A 141 18.98 6.29 -1.99
CA ALA A 141 17.69 6.23 -2.69
C ALA A 141 17.49 4.91 -3.45
N HIS A 142 18.54 4.36 -4.06
CA HIS A 142 18.50 3.06 -4.73
C HIS A 142 18.13 1.93 -3.76
N SER A 143 18.77 1.89 -2.59
CA SER A 143 18.48 0.88 -1.57
C SER A 143 17.05 1.00 -1.05
N ILE A 144 16.54 2.22 -0.86
CA ILE A 144 15.15 2.45 -0.44
C ILE A 144 14.17 1.91 -1.49
N ALA A 145 14.42 2.16 -2.77
CA ALA A 145 13.58 1.66 -3.86
C ALA A 145 13.56 0.12 -3.87
N GLN A 146 14.72 -0.52 -3.76
CA GLN A 146 14.83 -1.97 -3.72
C GLN A 146 14.11 -2.59 -2.51
N ILE A 147 14.26 -2.00 -1.32
CA ILE A 147 13.55 -2.47 -0.12
C ILE A 147 12.03 -2.27 -0.28
N ASN A 148 11.60 -1.15 -0.84
CA ASN A 148 10.18 -0.89 -1.07
C ASN A 148 9.56 -1.89 -2.05
N ASP A 149 10.26 -2.23 -3.13
CA ASP A 149 9.80 -3.24 -4.08
C ASP A 149 9.77 -4.64 -3.45
N ALA A 150 10.80 -5.01 -2.67
CA ALA A 150 10.82 -6.27 -1.94
C ALA A 150 9.66 -6.40 -0.92
N VAL A 151 9.41 -5.35 -0.14
CA VAL A 151 8.27 -5.31 0.81
C VAL A 151 6.95 -5.39 0.07
N ARG A 152 6.81 -4.69 -1.06
CA ARG A 152 5.58 -4.70 -1.86
C ARG A 152 5.28 -6.09 -2.42
N ASP A 153 6.31 -6.79 -2.89
CA ASP A 153 6.14 -8.14 -3.43
C ASP A 153 5.86 -9.15 -2.32
N GLY A 154 6.52 -9.02 -1.16
CA GLY A 154 6.21 -9.82 0.03
C GLY A 154 4.77 -9.62 0.53
N LEU A 155 4.31 -8.37 0.64
CA LEU A 155 2.91 -8.07 1.02
C LEU A 155 1.91 -8.63 0.03
N ARG A 156 2.22 -8.62 -1.27
CA ARG A 156 1.37 -9.25 -2.29
C ARG A 156 1.36 -10.77 -2.17
N ALA A 157 2.50 -11.40 -1.88
CA ALA A 157 2.58 -12.84 -1.65
C ALA A 157 1.69 -13.25 -0.45
N VAL A 158 1.80 -12.53 0.67
CA VAL A 158 0.94 -12.78 1.85
C VAL A 158 -0.54 -12.55 1.52
N LYS A 159 -0.87 -11.47 0.81
CA LYS A 159 -2.24 -11.19 0.36
C LYS A 159 -2.80 -12.35 -0.47
N ASN A 160 -2.01 -12.88 -1.42
CA ASN A 160 -2.42 -14.00 -2.25
C ASN A 160 -2.71 -15.25 -1.39
N THR A 161 -1.86 -15.53 -0.40
CA THR A 161 -2.06 -16.65 0.53
C THR A 161 -3.38 -16.53 1.29
N ILE A 162 -3.70 -15.33 1.79
CA ILE A 162 -4.96 -15.07 2.51
C ILE A 162 -6.18 -15.24 1.58
N GLU A 163 -6.09 -14.75 0.34
CA GLU A 163 -7.19 -14.83 -0.63
C GLU A 163 -7.44 -16.25 -1.15
N ASP A 164 -6.38 -17.01 -1.42
CA ASP A 164 -6.47 -18.32 -2.06
C ASP A 164 -6.67 -19.46 -1.04
N GLY A 165 -6.35 -19.24 0.25
CA GLY A 165 -6.47 -20.22 1.34
C GLY A 165 -5.61 -21.48 1.16
N SER A 166 -4.67 -21.46 0.21
CA SER A 166 -3.84 -22.60 -0.18
C SER A 166 -2.44 -22.17 -0.58
N VAL A 167 -1.46 -22.96 -0.15
CA VAL A 167 -0.03 -22.78 -0.44
C VAL A 167 0.54 -24.10 -0.95
N VAL A 168 1.65 -24.00 -1.68
CA VAL A 168 2.36 -25.14 -2.26
C VAL A 168 3.76 -25.19 -1.66
N ALA A 169 4.28 -26.39 -1.44
CA ALA A 169 5.66 -26.60 -1.03
C ALA A 169 6.62 -25.92 -2.03
N GLY A 170 7.46 -25.02 -1.51
CA GLY A 170 8.40 -24.25 -2.32
C GLY A 170 9.69 -25.02 -2.64
N ALA A 171 10.80 -24.28 -2.79
CA ALA A 171 12.13 -24.85 -3.03
C ALA A 171 12.21 -25.86 -4.20
N GLY A 172 11.39 -25.68 -5.23
CA GLY A 172 11.39 -26.58 -6.40
C GLY A 172 10.60 -27.89 -6.20
N ALA A 173 10.00 -28.12 -5.03
CA ALA A 173 9.34 -29.38 -4.70
C ALA A 173 8.16 -29.71 -5.63
N PHE A 174 7.33 -28.70 -5.92
CA PHE A 174 6.24 -28.83 -6.88
C PHE A 174 6.72 -29.26 -8.28
N GLN A 175 7.83 -28.69 -8.75
CA GLN A 175 8.37 -28.95 -10.09
C GLN A 175 8.90 -30.38 -10.21
N VAL A 176 9.60 -30.87 -9.18
CA VAL A 176 10.09 -32.25 -9.12
C VAL A 176 8.90 -33.23 -9.11
N ALA A 177 7.92 -32.98 -8.24
CA ALA A 177 6.72 -33.81 -8.14
C ALA A 177 5.91 -33.84 -9.45
N ALA A 178 5.69 -32.67 -10.05
CA ALA A 178 4.97 -32.56 -11.33
C ALA A 178 5.73 -33.27 -12.46
N SER A 179 7.06 -33.14 -12.52
CA SER A 179 7.89 -33.81 -13.54
C SER A 179 7.79 -35.34 -13.45
N GLN A 180 7.89 -35.89 -12.24
CA GLN A 180 7.74 -37.33 -12.02
C GLN A 180 6.32 -37.82 -12.35
N HIS A 181 5.29 -37.08 -11.94
CA HIS A 181 3.91 -37.41 -12.24
C HIS A 181 3.65 -37.43 -13.75
N LEU A 182 4.13 -36.42 -14.48
CA LEU A 182 4.00 -36.36 -15.94
C LEU A 182 4.79 -37.47 -16.64
N THR A 183 5.94 -37.86 -16.10
CA THR A 183 6.74 -38.99 -16.61
C THR A 183 6.00 -40.31 -16.45
N LYS A 184 5.29 -40.52 -15.34
CA LYS A 184 4.39 -41.67 -15.16
C LYS A 184 3.18 -41.59 -16.10
N PHE A 185 2.58 -40.40 -16.24
CA PHE A 185 1.44 -40.16 -17.13
C PHE A 185 1.78 -40.37 -18.62
N LYS A 186 3.03 -40.16 -19.03
CA LYS A 186 3.54 -40.42 -20.39
C LYS A 186 3.20 -41.83 -20.90
N ALA A 187 3.10 -42.83 -20.02
CA ALA A 187 2.74 -44.20 -20.39
C ALA A 187 1.28 -44.33 -20.86
N GLN A 188 0.39 -43.47 -20.36
CA GLN A 188 -1.04 -43.46 -20.69
C GLN A 188 -1.34 -42.69 -21.99
N VAL A 189 -0.45 -41.77 -22.39
CA VAL A 189 -0.63 -40.90 -23.56
C VAL A 189 -0.21 -41.60 -24.85
N LYS A 190 -1.08 -41.55 -25.86
CA LYS A 190 -0.85 -42.15 -27.19
C LYS A 190 -0.41 -41.12 -28.23
N GLY A 191 0.37 -41.56 -29.21
CA GLY A 191 0.76 -40.77 -30.38
C GLY A 191 1.81 -39.69 -30.10
N ARG A 192 1.83 -38.65 -30.95
CA ARG A 192 2.83 -37.56 -30.92
C ARG A 192 2.82 -36.73 -29.63
N ALA A 193 1.68 -36.68 -28.93
CA ALA A 193 1.55 -35.97 -27.65
C ALA A 193 2.51 -36.54 -26.57
N LYS A 194 2.89 -37.82 -26.66
CA LYS A 194 3.85 -38.45 -25.74
C LYS A 194 5.20 -37.74 -25.69
N MET A 195 5.67 -37.21 -26.83
CA MET A 195 6.91 -36.44 -26.91
C MET A 195 6.74 -35.06 -26.26
N GLY A 196 5.58 -34.43 -26.45
CA GLY A 196 5.26 -33.14 -25.83
C GLY A 196 5.21 -33.21 -24.31
N VAL A 197 4.55 -34.24 -23.76
CA VAL A 197 4.50 -34.47 -22.31
C VAL A 197 5.89 -34.71 -21.72
N ALA A 198 6.74 -35.50 -22.41
CA ALA A 198 8.11 -35.74 -21.98
C ALA A 198 8.93 -34.44 -21.94
N ALA A 199 8.87 -33.65 -23.02
CA ALA A 199 9.57 -32.37 -23.09
C ALA A 199 9.06 -31.37 -22.04
N PHE A 200 7.76 -31.36 -21.75
CA PHE A 200 7.17 -30.50 -20.73
C PHE A 200 7.60 -30.92 -19.31
N ALA A 201 7.62 -32.22 -19.03
CA ALA A 201 8.09 -32.75 -17.75
C ALA A 201 9.55 -32.38 -17.48
N GLU A 202 10.41 -32.47 -18.50
CA GLU A 202 11.81 -32.07 -18.39
C GLU A 202 11.96 -30.54 -18.23
N ALA A 203 11.14 -29.76 -18.93
CA ALA A 203 11.17 -28.31 -18.84
C ALA A 203 10.82 -27.78 -17.45
N LEU A 204 9.95 -28.47 -16.69
CA LEU A 204 9.62 -28.07 -15.31
C LEU A 204 10.84 -28.09 -14.38
N LEU A 205 11.81 -28.95 -14.63
CA LEU A 205 13.03 -29.07 -13.83
C LEU A 205 13.99 -27.89 -14.02
N ILE A 206 13.71 -26.93 -14.91
CA ILE A 206 14.56 -25.74 -15.09
C ILE A 206 14.66 -24.90 -13.81
N ILE A 207 13.59 -24.83 -13.02
CA ILE A 207 13.56 -24.03 -11.78
C ILE A 207 14.54 -24.61 -10.75
N PRO A 208 14.46 -25.89 -10.34
CA PRO A 208 15.44 -26.47 -9.43
C PRO A 208 16.87 -26.48 -10.01
N LYS A 209 17.04 -26.67 -11.34
CA LYS A 209 18.36 -26.54 -12.01
C LYS A 209 19.00 -25.19 -11.76
N VAL A 210 18.26 -24.12 -12.04
CA VAL A 210 18.77 -22.75 -11.92
C VAL A 210 18.96 -22.36 -10.45
N LEU A 211 18.09 -22.84 -9.56
CA LEU A 211 18.27 -22.65 -8.11
C LEU A 211 19.58 -23.29 -7.62
N ALA A 212 19.87 -24.53 -8.02
CA ALA A 212 21.13 -25.19 -7.69
C ALA A 212 22.35 -24.45 -8.25
N GLN A 213 22.29 -24.02 -9.52
CA GLN A 213 23.36 -23.24 -10.16
C GLN A 213 23.61 -21.91 -9.46
N ASN A 214 22.55 -21.21 -9.06
CA ASN A 214 22.66 -19.95 -8.32
C ASN A 214 23.21 -20.17 -6.90
N GLY A 215 22.97 -21.33 -6.30
CA GLY A 215 23.58 -21.76 -5.04
C GLY A 215 25.05 -22.18 -5.19
N GLY A 216 25.55 -22.36 -6.42
CA GLY A 216 26.92 -22.81 -6.69
C GLY A 216 27.12 -24.32 -6.62
N PHE A 217 26.04 -25.11 -6.58
CA PHE A 217 26.07 -26.57 -6.57
C PHE A 217 25.94 -27.16 -7.97
N ASP A 218 26.36 -28.41 -8.15
CA ASP A 218 26.12 -29.10 -9.41
C ASP A 218 24.63 -29.41 -9.59
N ALA A 219 24.07 -28.94 -10.70
CA ALA A 219 22.64 -29.04 -10.95
C ALA A 219 22.18 -30.47 -11.24
N GLN A 220 23.06 -31.34 -11.74
CA GLN A 220 22.67 -32.72 -12.07
C GLN A 220 22.59 -33.55 -10.79
N ASP A 221 23.62 -33.48 -9.94
CA ASP A 221 23.68 -34.21 -8.67
C ASP A 221 22.48 -33.87 -7.77
N VAL A 222 22.16 -32.58 -7.61
CA VAL A 222 21.03 -32.14 -6.79
C VAL A 222 19.69 -32.64 -7.33
N ILE A 223 19.50 -32.68 -8.65
CA ILE A 223 18.23 -33.13 -9.24
C ILE A 223 18.06 -34.63 -9.09
N VAL A 224 19.13 -35.39 -9.25
CA VAL A 224 19.10 -36.84 -9.04
C VAL A 224 18.70 -37.11 -7.58
N ALA A 225 19.35 -36.46 -6.62
CA ALA A 225 19.01 -36.59 -5.21
C ALA A 225 17.53 -36.22 -4.92
N LEU A 226 17.06 -35.08 -5.44
CA LEU A 226 15.65 -34.67 -5.28
C LEU A 226 14.67 -35.67 -5.91
N GLN A 227 15.03 -36.28 -7.04
CA GLN A 227 14.17 -37.26 -7.70
C GLN A 227 14.14 -38.59 -6.96
N GLU A 228 15.28 -39.04 -6.43
CA GLU A 228 15.38 -40.27 -5.63
C GLU A 228 14.54 -40.15 -4.36
N GLU A 229 14.76 -39.11 -3.56
CA GLU A 229 14.00 -38.86 -2.33
C GLU A 229 12.49 -38.67 -2.59
N HIS A 230 12.12 -37.98 -3.68
CA HIS A 230 10.71 -37.84 -4.03
C HIS A 230 10.09 -39.18 -4.48
N ALA A 231 10.88 -40.07 -5.10
CA ALA A 231 10.40 -41.39 -5.50
C ALA A 231 10.12 -42.29 -4.29
N GLU A 232 10.79 -42.06 -3.16
CA GLU A 232 10.52 -42.70 -1.86
C GLU A 232 9.22 -42.21 -1.20
N GLY A 233 8.64 -41.11 -1.72
CA GLY A 233 7.36 -40.56 -1.28
C GLY A 233 7.49 -39.33 -0.36
N HIS A 234 8.70 -38.81 -0.18
CA HIS A 234 8.95 -37.61 0.61
C HIS A 234 8.67 -36.33 -0.21
N THR A 235 8.23 -35.26 0.46
CA THR A 235 8.15 -33.93 -0.16
C THR A 235 9.50 -33.28 0.02
N VAL A 236 10.22 -33.09 -1.09
CA VAL A 236 11.61 -32.60 -1.06
C VAL A 236 11.79 -31.35 -1.90
N GLY A 237 12.55 -30.41 -1.37
CA GLY A 237 13.00 -29.20 -2.01
C GLY A 237 14.52 -29.06 -1.89
N ILE A 238 15.08 -28.10 -2.62
CA ILE A 238 16.52 -27.79 -2.59
C ILE A 238 16.86 -26.84 -1.44
N ASP A 239 17.89 -27.16 -0.67
CA ASP A 239 18.55 -26.17 0.19
C ASP A 239 19.55 -25.34 -0.63
N LEU A 240 19.39 -24.02 -0.61
CA LEU A 240 20.35 -23.11 -1.24
C LEU A 240 21.61 -22.87 -0.41
N GLN A 241 21.64 -23.27 0.88
CA GLN A 241 22.80 -23.10 1.75
C GLN A 241 23.72 -24.33 1.74
N THR A 242 23.13 -25.53 1.85
CA THR A 242 23.89 -26.79 1.90
C THR A 242 23.97 -27.51 0.55
N GLY A 243 23.01 -27.26 -0.35
CA GLY A 243 22.89 -28.01 -1.61
C GLY A 243 22.24 -29.39 -1.44
N GLU A 244 21.84 -29.74 -0.22
CA GLU A 244 21.18 -31.01 0.09
C GLU A 244 19.65 -30.92 -0.09
N THR A 245 18.98 -32.06 0.00
CA THR A 245 17.52 -32.14 -0.03
C THR A 245 16.95 -31.76 1.33
N LEU A 246 15.95 -30.88 1.34
CA LEU A 246 15.23 -30.46 2.55
C LEU A 246 13.73 -30.73 2.43
N ASP A 247 13.02 -30.84 3.56
CA ASP A 247 11.56 -30.79 3.56
C ASP A 247 11.08 -29.32 3.63
N PRO A 248 10.48 -28.78 2.56
CA PRO A 248 10.08 -27.37 2.49
C PRO A 248 8.97 -27.03 3.49
N VAL A 249 8.19 -28.00 3.95
CA VAL A 249 7.13 -27.78 4.94
C VAL A 249 7.74 -27.49 6.30
N THR A 250 8.77 -28.25 6.67
CA THR A 250 9.49 -28.09 7.94
C THR A 250 10.35 -26.83 7.95
N ASP A 251 10.98 -26.49 6.83
CA ASP A 251 11.75 -25.25 6.66
C ASP A 251 10.86 -23.99 6.61
N GLY A 252 9.59 -24.14 6.22
CA GLY A 252 8.65 -23.03 6.10
C GLY A 252 8.77 -22.27 4.78
N THR A 253 9.32 -22.89 3.75
CA THR A 253 9.44 -22.32 2.41
C THR A 253 8.20 -22.67 1.57
N TRP A 254 7.36 -21.66 1.35
CA TRP A 254 6.06 -21.80 0.68
C TRP A 254 5.95 -20.94 -0.57
N ASP A 255 5.32 -21.50 -1.59
CA ASP A 255 4.92 -20.78 -2.80
C ASP A 255 3.40 -20.56 -2.85
N ASN A 256 2.99 -19.43 -3.42
CA ASN A 256 1.58 -19.14 -3.64
C ASN A 256 0.98 -20.02 -4.74
N TYR A 257 -0.15 -20.68 -4.45
CA TYR A 257 -0.88 -21.49 -5.41
C TYR A 257 -1.24 -20.71 -6.70
N ARG A 258 -1.81 -19.51 -6.58
CA ARG A 258 -2.22 -18.70 -7.73
C ARG A 258 -1.05 -18.27 -8.62
N VAL A 259 0.13 -18.05 -8.03
CA VAL A 259 1.33 -17.69 -8.80
C VAL A 259 1.75 -18.86 -9.67
N HIS A 260 1.87 -20.07 -9.10
CA HIS A 260 2.18 -21.29 -9.87
C HIS A 260 1.15 -21.58 -10.94
N ARG A 261 -0.15 -21.48 -10.60
CA ARG A 261 -1.25 -21.69 -11.55
C ARG A 261 -1.15 -20.73 -12.74
N HIS A 262 -0.98 -19.44 -12.47
CA HIS A 262 -0.88 -18.43 -13.53
C HIS A 262 0.41 -18.57 -14.35
N MET A 263 1.52 -18.93 -13.71
CA MET A 263 2.79 -19.16 -14.38
C MET A 263 2.67 -20.31 -15.38
N LEU A 264 2.18 -21.48 -14.97
CA LEU A 264 1.99 -22.64 -15.86
C LEU A 264 1.05 -22.34 -17.02
N HIS A 265 -0.06 -21.64 -16.75
CA HIS A 265 -1.01 -21.26 -17.77
C HIS A 265 -0.44 -20.23 -18.76
N SER A 266 0.36 -19.27 -18.29
CA SER A 266 1.00 -18.26 -19.14
C SER A 266 2.10 -18.87 -20.01
N CYS A 267 2.95 -19.72 -19.43
CA CYS A 267 4.04 -20.39 -20.14
C CYS A 267 3.52 -21.35 -21.22
N SER A 268 2.43 -22.08 -20.96
CA SER A 268 1.85 -23.01 -21.94
C SER A 268 1.16 -22.30 -23.11
N ARG A 269 0.48 -21.17 -22.84
CA ARG A 269 -0.21 -20.39 -23.89
C ARG A 269 0.73 -19.61 -24.80
N MET A 270 1.83 -19.07 -24.28
CA MET A 270 2.68 -18.16 -25.07
C MET A 270 3.44 -18.86 -26.20
N ARG A 271 3.64 -20.19 -26.12
CA ARG A 271 4.40 -20.97 -27.12
C ARG A 271 3.55 -21.67 -28.17
N LEU A 272 2.25 -21.85 -27.92
CA LEU A 272 1.30 -22.42 -28.87
C LEU A 272 0.59 -21.23 -29.53
N GLY A 273 1.13 -20.78 -30.67
CA GLY A 273 0.76 -19.51 -31.31
C GLY A 273 -0.75 -19.26 -31.40
N ASN A 274 -1.11 -17.97 -31.25
CA ASN A 274 -2.41 -17.31 -31.49
C ASN A 274 -3.44 -18.14 -32.27
N ASN A 275 -4.09 -19.11 -31.61
CA ASN A 275 -5.34 -19.67 -32.08
C ASN A 275 -6.28 -19.75 -30.88
N ASP A 276 -7.40 -19.05 -31.03
CA ASP A 276 -8.47 -18.79 -30.07
C ASP A 276 -8.89 -20.01 -29.25
N ILE A 277 -8.83 -19.93 -27.91
CA ILE A 277 -9.52 -20.93 -27.06
C ILE A 277 -10.10 -20.30 -25.76
N PRO A 278 -11.36 -20.63 -25.39
CA PRO A 278 -12.21 -19.89 -24.45
C PRO A 278 -11.84 -20.07 -22.97
N ARG A 279 -12.39 -19.17 -22.14
CA ARG A 279 -12.32 -19.22 -20.67
C ARG A 279 -12.87 -20.54 -20.13
N LEU A 280 -12.01 -21.36 -19.53
CA LEU A 280 -12.42 -22.51 -18.73
C LEU A 280 -12.92 -22.06 -17.36
N THR A 281 -14.12 -22.54 -17.05
CA THR A 281 -14.93 -22.33 -15.86
C THR A 281 -14.25 -22.82 -14.58
N ARG A 282 -14.52 -22.12 -13.47
CA ARG A 282 -14.05 -22.43 -12.12
C ARG A 282 -14.65 -23.76 -11.66
N TYR A 283 -13.80 -24.65 -11.13
CA TYR A 283 -14.25 -25.73 -10.25
C TYR A 283 -14.20 -25.21 -8.80
N GLU A 284 -15.34 -25.31 -8.12
CA GLU A 284 -15.50 -25.02 -6.70
C GLU A 284 -14.88 -26.16 -5.88
N THR A 285 -14.08 -25.81 -4.87
CA THR A 285 -13.66 -26.73 -3.82
C THR A 285 -14.15 -26.21 -2.48
N THR A 286 -14.84 -27.07 -1.75
CA THR A 286 -15.44 -26.86 -0.43
C THR A 286 -14.41 -26.52 0.65
N PRO A 287 -14.73 -25.64 1.62
CA PRO A 287 -13.80 -25.27 2.69
C PRO A 287 -13.76 -26.34 3.80
N ILE A 288 -12.55 -26.64 4.27
CA ILE A 288 -12.34 -27.41 5.51
C ILE A 288 -12.17 -26.42 6.65
N ALA A 289 -12.89 -26.66 7.75
CA ALA A 289 -12.93 -25.84 8.94
C ALA A 289 -11.97 -26.32 10.04
N HIS A 290 -11.68 -25.38 10.95
CA HIS A 290 -11.01 -25.48 12.26
C HIS A 290 -9.47 -25.39 12.26
N ALA A 291 -8.80 -24.83 13.26
CA ALA A 291 -9.07 -23.85 14.32
C ALA A 291 -7.71 -23.71 15.05
N ASN A 292 -7.28 -22.50 15.40
CA ASN A 292 -6.95 -22.13 16.79
C ASN A 292 -6.02 -20.92 16.93
N ASN A 293 -6.41 -20.13 17.93
CA ASN A 293 -5.74 -19.03 18.57
C ASN A 293 -4.29 -19.33 18.94
N LEU A 294 -3.40 -18.37 18.67
CA LEU A 294 -2.17 -18.19 19.41
C LEU A 294 -2.03 -16.71 19.78
N ALA A 295 -1.98 -16.48 21.09
CA ALA A 295 -1.84 -15.18 21.71
C ALA A 295 -0.45 -14.59 21.45
N HIS A 296 -0.41 -13.29 21.12
CA HIS A 296 0.83 -12.55 20.91
C HIS A 296 1.50 -12.15 22.24
N PRO A 297 2.84 -12.27 22.35
CA PRO A 297 3.57 -11.69 23.48
C PRO A 297 3.76 -10.18 23.28
N GLN A 298 3.34 -9.41 24.26
CA GLN A 298 3.64 -7.98 24.37
C GLN A 298 5.08 -7.76 24.84
N CYS A 299 5.76 -6.75 24.29
CA CYS A 299 7.04 -6.25 24.79
C CYS A 299 7.16 -4.73 24.51
N PRO A 300 8.03 -3.99 25.21
CA PRO A 300 7.63 -3.15 26.32
C PRO A 300 7.73 -1.64 26.03
N SER A 301 7.01 -0.91 26.87
CA SER A 301 6.91 0.55 26.96
C SER A 301 8.23 1.31 26.87
N LYS A 302 8.26 2.34 26.03
CA LYS A 302 9.16 3.49 26.18
C LYS A 302 8.36 4.79 26.15
N THR A 303 8.74 5.63 27.10
CA THR A 303 8.06 6.80 27.69
C THR A 303 7.62 7.82 26.64
N ARG A 304 6.30 7.94 26.42
CA ARG A 304 5.67 8.90 25.50
C ARG A 304 5.25 10.14 26.28
N SER A 305 5.76 11.30 25.88
CA SER A 305 5.28 12.59 26.33
C SER A 305 3.89 12.86 25.73
N ALA A 306 2.88 12.83 26.61
CA ALA A 306 1.54 13.40 26.49
C ALA A 306 0.68 12.98 25.29
N VAL A 307 -0.15 11.95 25.51
CA VAL A 307 -1.34 11.61 24.70
C VAL A 307 -2.39 12.71 24.85
N ILE A 308 -2.88 13.26 23.74
CA ILE A 308 -4.24 13.81 23.71
C ILE A 308 -4.90 13.55 22.35
N ALA A 309 -5.98 12.77 22.40
CA ALA A 309 -6.90 12.52 21.30
C ALA A 309 -7.11 13.74 20.41
N SER A 310 -6.87 13.58 19.13
CA SER A 310 -7.01 14.64 18.15
C SER A 310 -8.20 14.39 17.22
N ASN A 311 -9.05 15.41 17.10
CA ASN A 311 -10.06 15.45 16.06
C ASN A 311 -9.39 15.88 14.75
N LEU A 312 -9.50 15.06 13.72
CA LEU A 312 -8.99 15.36 12.38
C LEU A 312 -10.11 15.90 11.50
N LEU A 313 -9.95 17.16 11.08
CA LEU A 313 -10.76 17.76 10.04
C LEU A 313 -10.04 17.62 8.69
N LEU A 314 -10.67 16.91 7.77
CA LEU A 314 -10.21 16.72 6.41
C LEU A 314 -10.95 17.71 5.51
N VAL A 315 -10.23 18.68 4.94
CA VAL A 315 -10.85 19.72 4.09
C VAL A 315 -10.21 19.73 2.70
N ASP A 316 -11.03 19.92 1.66
CA ASP A 316 -10.58 20.15 0.28
C ASP A 316 -10.94 21.57 -0.20
N GLU A 317 -10.46 22.60 0.50
CA GLU A 317 -10.74 24.00 0.18
C GLU A 317 -9.48 24.85 0.04
N MET A 318 -9.50 25.79 -0.91
CA MET A 318 -8.46 26.82 -0.97
C MET A 318 -8.73 27.86 0.13
N MET A 319 -7.82 27.93 1.09
CA MET A 319 -7.70 29.06 2.01
C MET A 319 -6.50 29.87 1.56
N ARG A 320 -6.61 30.55 0.40
CA ARG A 320 -5.50 31.35 -0.13
C ARG A 320 -6.03 32.62 -0.78
N ALA A 321 -5.74 33.76 -0.17
CA ALA A 321 -5.99 35.05 -0.77
C ALA A 321 -4.88 35.43 -1.79
N GLY A 322 -5.26 35.93 -2.96
CA GLY A 322 -4.46 36.85 -3.77
C GLY A 322 -3.11 36.41 -4.37
N ARG A 323 -2.95 35.21 -4.96
CA ARG A 323 -1.75 34.92 -5.79
C ARG A 323 -1.92 34.11 -7.08
N SER A 324 -3.10 33.57 -7.40
CA SER A 324 -3.26 32.72 -8.60
C SER A 324 -3.59 33.46 -9.90
N SER A 325 -3.94 34.76 -9.89
CA SER A 325 -4.34 35.43 -11.14
C SER A 325 -3.97 36.91 -11.29
N LEU A 326 -2.91 37.40 -10.64
CA LEU A 326 -2.39 38.75 -10.88
C LEU A 326 -1.49 38.75 -12.14
N LYS A 327 -2.06 38.57 -13.33
CA LYS A 327 -1.42 39.03 -14.56
C LYS A 327 -1.87 40.48 -14.78
N GLY A 328 -0.92 41.41 -14.73
CA GLY A 328 -1.19 42.80 -15.09
C GLY A 328 -1.66 42.87 -16.54
N ALA A 329 -2.63 43.72 -16.82
CA ALA A 329 -2.89 44.17 -18.17
C ALA A 329 -1.68 45.02 -18.62
N GLU A 330 -0.67 44.37 -19.21
CA GLU A 330 0.30 45.09 -20.03
C GLU A 330 -0.45 45.57 -21.27
N THR A 331 -0.84 46.85 -21.22
CA THR A 331 -1.02 47.79 -22.34
C THR A 331 -1.28 47.17 -23.72
N VAL A 332 -2.56 46.92 -24.03
CA VAL A 332 -3.04 46.98 -25.40
C VAL A 332 -3.46 48.43 -25.64
N GLY A 333 -2.67 49.19 -26.41
CA GLY A 333 -3.06 50.54 -26.85
C GLY A 333 -1.92 51.48 -27.25
N ASN A 334 -1.31 51.20 -28.40
CA ASN A 334 -1.05 52.07 -29.57
C ASN A 334 0.15 51.58 -30.37
#